data_AF-A0A4U1EZV2-F1
#
_entry.id   AF-A0A4U1EZV2-F1
#
_cell.length_a   1.000
_cell.length_b   1.000
_cell.length_c   1.000
_cell.angle_alpha   90.00
_cell.angle_beta   90.00
_cell.angle_gamma   90.00
#
_symmetry.space_group_name_H-M   'P 1'
#
loop_
_entity.id
_entity.type
_entity.pdbx_description
1 polymer ?
#
loop_
_entity_poly.entity_id
_entity_poly.type
_entity_poly.pdbx_seq_one_letter_code
_entity_poly.pdbx_strand_id
1 'polypeptide(L)'
;MVKLIHTLADHDDDVNCCAFSSSLLATCSLDKPIRLYSLSDFSELPHSPLKFHTSAVHCCCFSASGHILASFSTDRSVDKSVIVYDTNTENILHTLTQHTRYVTTCAFAPNILLLATGSMDKTVSIWQFDLETPCQARIAEDQPKQFTEDWSEDDVSNWLCAQDLKDLVGIFKMNNIDGRELLNLTKESLADDLKIESLGLCSKVLQKIEELRTKMKTLSSGIPDEFICPITRELMKDPVIASDGYSYEKEAMENWISKKKRTSPMTNLVLPSVVLIPNRTLKMAIDRWLETHQK
;
A
#
# COMPACT_ATOMS: atom_id res chain seq x y z
N MET A 1 35.44 14.80 -9.88
CA MET A 1 35.54 16.27 -9.87
C MET A 1 34.23 16.79 -9.30
N VAL A 2 34.23 17.40 -8.12
CA VAL A 2 33.00 17.94 -7.50
C VAL A 2 32.89 19.40 -7.92
N LYS A 3 31.72 19.81 -8.43
CA LYS A 3 31.46 21.18 -8.87
C LYS A 3 30.24 21.71 -8.12
N LEU A 4 30.38 22.86 -7.48
CA LEU A 4 29.26 23.62 -6.93
C LEU A 4 28.44 24.18 -8.10
N ILE A 5 27.16 23.79 -8.17
CA ILE A 5 26.25 24.20 -9.26
C ILE A 5 25.38 25.38 -8.80
N HIS A 6 24.89 25.34 -7.56
CA HIS A 6 23.97 26.36 -7.04
C HIS A 6 24.10 26.52 -5.51
N THR A 7 23.72 27.67 -4.99
CA THR A 7 23.72 27.99 -3.55
C THR A 7 22.44 28.76 -3.23
N LEU A 8 21.60 28.16 -2.39
CA LEU A 8 20.35 28.74 -1.91
C LEU A 8 20.61 29.36 -0.53
N ALA A 9 20.24 30.62 -0.34
CA ALA A 9 20.54 31.40 0.86
C ALA A 9 19.29 32.14 1.37
N ASP A 10 18.15 31.45 1.35
CA ASP A 10 16.85 32.05 1.69
C ASP A 10 16.44 31.82 3.15
N HIS A 11 17.12 30.92 3.87
CA HIS A 11 16.89 30.65 5.29
C HIS A 11 17.62 31.67 6.18
N ASP A 12 16.95 32.11 7.25
CA ASP A 12 17.49 33.10 8.19
C ASP A 12 18.31 32.45 9.33
N ASP A 13 18.26 31.12 9.45
CA ASP A 13 18.89 30.34 10.52
C ASP A 13 19.42 29.01 9.97
N ASP A 14 20.12 28.24 10.82
CA ASP A 14 20.79 26.99 10.45
C ASP A 14 19.86 25.97 9.79
N VAL A 15 20.22 25.53 8.57
CA VAL A 15 19.53 24.48 7.84
C VAL A 15 19.94 23.12 8.40
N ASN A 16 19.02 22.44 9.06
CA ASN A 16 19.30 21.17 9.73
C ASN A 16 19.19 19.98 8.80
N CYS A 17 18.27 20.02 7.83
CA CYS A 17 18.03 18.89 6.94
C CYS A 17 17.44 19.33 5.61
N CYS A 18 17.72 18.54 4.58
CA CYS A 18 17.18 18.69 3.24
C CYS A 18 16.73 17.31 2.71
N ALA A 19 15.65 17.29 1.94
CA ALA A 19 15.13 16.08 1.33
C ALA A 19 14.84 16.29 -0.15
N PHE A 20 15.28 15.34 -0.96
CA PHE A 20 14.99 15.30 -2.40
C PHE A 20 13.76 14.44 -2.67
N SER A 21 12.93 14.93 -3.57
CA SER A 21 11.86 14.21 -4.27
C SER A 21 12.27 13.99 -5.73
N SER A 22 11.41 13.35 -6.51
CA SER A 22 11.59 13.18 -7.96
C SER A 22 11.60 14.52 -8.71
N SER A 23 10.90 15.55 -8.18
CA SER A 23 10.77 16.87 -8.82
C SER A 23 11.06 18.05 -7.90
N LEU A 24 11.08 17.85 -6.58
CA LEU A 24 11.18 18.92 -5.58
C LEU A 24 12.37 18.73 -4.63
N LEU A 25 12.83 19.82 -4.04
CA LEU A 25 13.75 19.86 -2.92
C LEU A 25 13.06 20.54 -1.74
N ALA A 26 13.00 19.87 -0.59
CA ALA A 26 12.55 20.46 0.66
C ALA A 26 13.75 20.76 1.55
N THR A 27 13.72 21.91 2.19
CA THR A 27 14.71 22.32 3.19
C THR A 27 14.00 22.73 4.47
N CYS A 28 14.58 22.36 5.60
CA CYS A 28 14.09 22.74 6.91
C CYS A 28 15.20 23.32 7.77
N SER A 29 14.85 24.35 8.52
CA SER A 29 15.77 25.14 9.33
C SER A 29 15.15 25.46 10.69
N LEU A 30 16.00 25.94 11.60
CA LEU A 30 15.58 26.49 12.89
C LEU A 30 14.71 27.75 12.74
N ASP A 31 14.72 28.39 11.57
CA ASP A 31 13.89 29.56 11.27
C ASP A 31 12.38 29.28 11.31
N LYS A 32 12.00 27.99 11.36
CA LYS A 32 10.64 27.39 11.47
C LYS A 32 9.95 27.02 10.16
N PRO A 33 9.96 27.83 9.08
CA PRO A 33 9.32 27.42 7.86
C PRO A 33 10.11 26.34 7.14
N ILE A 34 9.36 25.53 6.40
CA ILE A 34 9.92 24.61 5.42
C ILE A 34 9.83 25.28 4.06
N ARG A 35 10.95 25.35 3.34
CA ARG A 35 10.99 25.90 1.98
C ARG A 35 11.01 24.76 0.97
N LEU A 36 10.30 24.97 -0.14
CA LEU A 36 10.24 24.02 -1.24
C LEU A 36 10.79 24.68 -2.50
N TYR A 37 11.68 23.97 -3.17
CA TYR A 37 12.31 24.41 -4.41
C TYR A 37 12.03 23.42 -5.53
N SER A 38 11.87 23.94 -6.74
CA SER A 38 11.79 23.10 -7.93
C SER A 38 13.19 22.60 -8.31
N LEU A 39 13.34 21.32 -8.66
CA LEU A 39 14.64 20.78 -9.08
C LEU A 39 15.07 21.20 -10.50
N SER A 40 14.15 21.76 -11.31
CA SER A 40 14.47 22.23 -12.66
C SER A 40 15.38 23.45 -12.69
N ASP A 41 15.13 24.38 -11.78
CA ASP A 41 15.66 25.75 -11.79
C ASP A 41 16.02 26.25 -10.39
N PHE A 42 15.80 25.44 -9.35
CA PHE A 42 16.01 25.79 -7.94
C PHE A 42 15.25 27.05 -7.48
N SER A 43 14.19 27.43 -8.18
CA SER A 43 13.30 28.50 -7.74
C SER A 43 12.40 28.04 -6.60
N GLU A 44 12.15 28.92 -5.62
CA GLU A 44 11.18 28.68 -4.56
C GLU A 44 9.75 28.57 -5.15
N LEU A 45 8.96 27.62 -4.64
CA LEU A 45 7.58 27.43 -5.09
C LEU A 45 6.65 28.55 -4.58
N PRO A 46 5.55 28.86 -5.28
CA PRO A 46 4.66 29.96 -4.91
C PRO A 46 3.91 29.74 -3.58
N HIS A 47 3.75 28.49 -3.15
CA HIS A 47 3.11 28.10 -1.88
C HIS A 47 4.12 27.93 -0.72
N SER A 48 5.41 28.22 -0.94
CA SER A 48 6.41 28.39 0.14
C SER A 48 6.59 29.86 0.53
N PRO A 49 7.06 30.17 1.76
CA PRO A 49 7.47 29.25 2.84
C PRO A 49 6.29 28.60 3.59
N LEU A 50 6.39 27.29 3.83
CA LEU A 50 5.38 26.50 4.53
C LEU A 50 5.51 26.65 6.05
N LYS A 51 4.54 27.34 6.66
CA LYS A 51 4.50 27.61 8.11
C LYS A 51 3.63 26.59 8.84
N PHE A 52 4.07 25.32 8.85
CA PHE A 52 3.35 24.25 9.53
C PHE A 52 3.63 24.20 11.03
N HIS A 53 4.87 24.46 11.42
CA HIS A 53 5.34 24.31 12.80
C HIS A 53 5.48 25.69 13.45
N THR A 54 5.10 25.80 14.73
CA THR A 54 5.32 27.05 15.48
C THR A 54 6.75 27.18 16.01
N SER A 55 7.51 26.08 15.91
CA SER A 55 8.83 25.87 16.48
C SER A 55 9.82 25.34 15.43
N ALA A 56 11.09 25.25 15.80
CA ALA A 56 12.18 24.84 14.92
C ALA A 56 11.97 23.44 14.32
N VAL A 57 12.19 23.31 13.01
CA VAL A 57 12.06 22.05 12.27
C VAL A 57 13.44 21.44 12.10
N HIS A 58 13.58 20.18 12.50
CA HIS A 58 14.89 19.51 12.44
C HIS A 58 15.02 18.53 11.28
N CYS A 59 13.93 17.98 10.78
CA CYS A 59 13.97 17.07 9.66
C CYS A 59 12.71 17.16 8.81
N CYS A 60 12.92 16.97 7.53
CA CYS A 60 11.88 16.78 6.52
C CYS A 60 12.25 15.55 5.69
N CYS A 61 11.26 14.78 5.24
CA CYS A 61 11.46 13.62 4.39
C CYS A 61 10.31 13.50 3.39
N PHE A 62 10.62 13.13 2.16
CA PHE A 62 9.61 12.85 1.12
C PHE A 62 9.26 11.37 1.08
N SER A 63 8.01 11.08 0.70
CA SER A 63 7.61 9.75 0.24
C SER A 63 8.31 9.41 -1.07
N ALA A 64 8.39 8.12 -1.39
CA ALA A 64 8.96 7.66 -2.66
C ALA A 64 8.20 8.16 -3.90
N SER A 65 6.89 8.41 -3.76
CA SER A 65 6.08 9.04 -4.81
C SER A 65 6.41 10.52 -5.01
N GLY A 66 7.04 11.16 -4.01
CA GLY A 66 7.39 12.58 -4.05
C GLY A 66 6.23 13.54 -3.76
N HIS A 67 5.03 13.00 -3.51
CA HIS A 67 3.81 13.78 -3.27
C HIS A 67 3.56 14.09 -1.80
N ILE A 68 4.15 13.31 -0.89
CA ILE A 68 3.94 13.48 0.55
C ILE A 68 5.24 13.91 1.20
N LEU A 69 5.16 14.98 1.99
CA LEU A 69 6.24 15.51 2.79
C LEU A 69 5.90 15.32 4.27
N ALA A 70 6.75 14.60 5.00
CA ALA A 70 6.69 14.55 6.45
C ALA A 70 7.72 15.50 7.04
N SER A 71 7.33 16.20 8.10
CA SER A 71 8.21 17.11 8.84
C SER A 71 7.88 17.06 10.31
N PHE A 72 8.86 17.34 11.17
CA PHE A 72 8.61 17.40 12.61
C PHE A 72 9.36 18.56 13.28
N SER A 73 8.73 19.05 14.35
CA SER A 73 9.30 20.02 15.28
C SER A 73 9.90 19.31 16.50
N THR A 74 10.94 19.92 17.09
CA THR A 74 11.64 19.37 18.26
C THR A 74 11.34 20.08 19.58
N ASP A 75 10.51 21.12 19.59
CA ASP A 75 10.34 21.85 20.84
C ASP A 75 9.47 21.08 21.85
N ARG A 76 10.08 20.77 22.99
CA ARG A 76 9.48 20.12 24.15
C ARG A 76 8.26 20.88 24.70
N SER A 77 8.21 22.20 24.51
CA SER A 77 7.23 23.09 25.14
C SER A 77 6.01 23.40 24.27
N VAL A 78 6.14 23.38 22.95
CA VAL A 78 5.10 23.96 22.06
C VAL A 78 4.55 22.93 21.09
N ASP A 79 5.41 22.23 20.33
CA ASP A 79 4.95 21.31 19.29
C ASP A 79 5.79 20.03 19.21
N LYS A 80 5.17 18.89 19.56
CA LYS A 80 5.70 17.52 19.34
C LYS A 80 5.07 16.87 18.11
N SER A 81 4.55 17.71 17.22
CA SER A 81 3.72 17.30 16.10
C SER A 81 4.60 16.87 14.93
N VAL A 82 4.30 15.70 14.38
CA VAL A 82 4.77 15.32 13.04
C VAL A 82 3.67 15.72 12.07
N ILE A 83 4.00 16.58 11.13
CA ILE A 83 3.05 17.08 10.13
C ILE A 83 3.34 16.37 8.82
N VAL A 84 2.28 15.76 8.27
CA VAL A 84 2.27 15.11 6.97
C VAL A 84 1.50 16.01 6.02
N TYR A 85 2.18 16.45 4.98
CA TYR A 85 1.70 17.42 4.01
C TYR A 85 1.70 16.81 2.62
N ASP A 86 0.63 17.04 1.86
CA ASP A 86 0.56 16.66 0.46
C ASP A 86 0.93 17.86 -0.42
N THR A 87 1.96 17.69 -1.25
CA THR A 87 2.45 18.74 -2.15
C THR A 87 1.55 18.94 -3.37
N ASN A 88 0.67 17.98 -3.72
CA ASN A 88 -0.23 18.12 -4.86
C ASN A 88 -1.50 18.87 -4.50
N THR A 89 -2.10 18.54 -3.35
CA THR A 89 -3.33 19.18 -2.87
C THR A 89 -3.06 20.41 -2.01
N GLU A 90 -1.79 20.65 -1.67
CA GLU A 90 -1.31 21.72 -0.80
C GLU A 90 -1.96 21.72 0.59
N ASN A 91 -2.39 20.55 1.05
CA ASN A 91 -3.10 20.40 2.33
C ASN A 91 -2.31 19.59 3.34
N ILE A 92 -2.52 19.91 4.61
CA ILE A 92 -2.05 19.09 5.73
C ILE A 92 -2.97 17.88 5.82
N LEU A 93 -2.43 16.69 5.56
CA LEU A 93 -3.18 15.43 5.66
C LEU A 93 -3.36 15.03 7.12
N HIS A 94 -2.26 14.98 7.86
CA HIS A 94 -2.26 14.51 9.24
C HIS A 94 -1.29 15.28 10.13
N THR A 95 -1.70 15.47 11.38
CA THR A 95 -0.86 15.98 12.47
C THR A 95 -0.77 14.89 13.53
N LEU A 96 0.41 14.27 13.67
CA LEU A 96 0.63 13.14 14.56
C LEU A 96 1.25 13.64 15.87
N THR A 97 0.53 13.49 16.98
CA THR A 97 0.91 14.04 18.30
C THR A 97 1.15 12.97 19.36
N GLN A 98 1.30 11.70 18.97
CA GLN A 98 1.41 10.60 19.94
C GLN A 98 2.74 10.56 20.71
N HIS A 99 3.80 11.18 20.19
CA HIS A 99 5.10 11.16 20.86
C HIS A 99 5.09 12.01 22.15
N THR A 100 5.59 11.41 23.22
CA THR A 100 5.62 12.08 24.54
C THR A 100 6.81 13.04 24.67
N ARG A 101 7.85 12.83 23.86
CA ARG A 101 9.06 13.66 23.74
C ARG A 101 9.27 14.11 22.30
N TYR A 102 10.33 14.90 22.08
CA TYR A 102 10.65 15.41 20.75
C TYR A 102 11.09 14.28 19.81
N VAL A 103 10.59 14.36 18.58
CA VAL A 103 10.99 13.50 17.48
C VAL A 103 12.38 13.94 17.03
N THR A 104 13.24 12.99 16.70
CA THR A 104 14.65 13.24 16.32
C THR A 104 14.93 12.86 14.89
N THR A 105 14.12 11.97 14.33
CA THR A 105 14.29 11.49 12.96
C THR A 105 12.95 11.01 12.41
N CYS A 106 12.80 11.13 11.10
CA CYS A 106 11.70 10.55 10.34
C CYS A 106 12.25 9.92 9.05
N ALA A 107 11.64 8.84 8.60
CA ALA A 107 12.00 8.19 7.35
C ALA A 107 10.78 7.53 6.72
N PHE A 108 10.58 7.77 5.42
CA PHE A 108 9.59 7.02 4.64
C PHE A 108 10.18 5.72 4.11
N ALA A 109 9.33 4.69 4.02
CA ALA A 109 9.67 3.48 3.28
C ALA A 109 9.68 3.76 1.76
N PRO A 110 10.60 3.13 1.00
CA PRO A 110 10.79 3.43 -0.42
C PRO A 110 9.70 2.88 -1.35
N ASN A 111 8.92 1.89 -0.91
CA ASN A 111 7.91 1.22 -1.77
C ASN A 111 6.52 1.14 -1.12
N ILE A 112 6.38 1.60 0.13
CA ILE A 112 5.16 1.47 0.92
C ILE A 112 4.93 2.81 1.61
N LEU A 113 3.67 3.23 1.76
CA LEU A 113 3.31 4.46 2.45
C LEU A 113 3.38 4.31 3.98
N LEU A 114 4.55 3.92 4.45
CA LEU A 114 4.90 3.81 5.86
C LEU A 114 5.89 4.91 6.23
N LEU A 115 5.64 5.59 7.34
CA LEU A 115 6.56 6.55 7.95
C LEU A 115 7.01 6.01 9.30
N ALA A 116 8.32 5.94 9.49
CA ALA A 116 8.91 5.67 10.79
C ALA A 116 9.32 7.00 11.44
N THR A 117 8.95 7.20 12.70
CA THR A 117 9.36 8.36 13.50
C THR A 117 10.04 7.89 14.77
N GLY A 118 11.27 8.36 14.99
CA GLY A 118 12.06 8.04 16.18
C GLY A 118 12.04 9.19 17.18
N SER A 119 11.72 8.92 18.43
CA SER A 119 11.59 9.93 19.48
C SER A 119 12.49 9.65 20.68
N MET A 120 12.81 10.70 21.42
CA MET A 120 13.57 10.58 22.69
C MET A 120 12.77 9.97 23.84
N ASP A 121 11.52 9.58 23.61
CA ASP A 121 10.75 8.71 24.50
C ASP A 121 11.21 7.25 24.46
N LYS A 122 12.28 6.97 23.69
CA LYS A 122 12.87 5.65 23.47
C LYS A 122 11.96 4.73 22.67
N THR A 123 10.98 5.28 21.94
CA THR A 123 10.12 4.52 21.05
C THR A 123 10.32 4.94 19.59
N VAL A 124 10.02 4.00 18.71
CA VAL A 124 9.87 4.23 17.29
C VAL A 124 8.41 3.96 16.96
N SER A 125 7.73 4.95 16.42
CA SER A 125 6.36 4.80 15.95
C SER A 125 6.38 4.57 14.45
N ILE A 126 5.66 3.54 14.00
CA ILE A 126 5.43 3.27 12.59
C ILE A 126 4.01 3.73 12.27
N TRP A 127 3.90 4.57 11.25
CA TRP A 127 2.66 5.15 10.79
C TRP A 127 2.37 4.58 9.41
N GLN A 128 1.22 3.93 9.30
CA GLN A 128 0.64 3.60 8.01
C GLN A 128 -0.35 4.70 7.66
N PHE A 129 -0.21 5.25 6.46
CA PHE A 129 -1.21 6.15 5.90
C PHE A 129 -1.97 5.36 4.85
N ASP A 130 -3.27 5.28 5.02
CA ASP A 130 -4.16 4.97 3.91
C ASP A 130 -4.52 6.32 3.32
N LEU A 131 -4.15 6.57 2.06
CA LEU A 131 -4.58 7.77 1.33
C LEU A 131 -6.09 7.66 1.08
N GLU A 132 -6.88 7.83 2.13
CA GLU A 132 -8.31 8.07 2.01
C GLU A 132 -8.48 9.49 1.49
N THR A 133 -9.09 9.59 0.31
CA THR A 133 -9.72 10.82 -0.18
C THR A 133 -10.48 11.51 0.96
N PRO A 134 -10.38 12.84 1.12
CA PRO A 134 -11.01 13.54 2.21
C PRO A 134 -12.53 13.59 2.01
N CYS A 135 -13.22 12.54 2.47
CA CYS A 135 -14.67 12.54 2.65
C CYS A 135 -15.03 11.73 3.90
N GLN A 136 -15.34 12.50 4.94
CA GLN A 136 -16.20 12.19 6.08
C GLN A 136 -15.62 11.37 7.25
N ALA A 137 -15.57 12.10 8.36
CA ALA A 137 -15.41 11.60 9.70
C ALA A 137 -16.43 10.50 10.06
N ARG A 138 -15.88 9.45 10.67
CA ARG A 138 -16.50 8.61 11.71
C ARG A 138 -17.71 7.79 11.27
N ILE A 139 -17.46 6.52 10.97
CA ILE A 139 -17.94 5.37 11.74
C ILE A 139 -16.76 4.37 11.79
N ALA A 140 -16.49 3.85 12.98
CA ALA A 140 -15.47 2.84 13.21
C ALA A 140 -15.95 1.49 12.64
N GLU A 141 -14.98 0.69 12.21
CA GLU A 141 -15.11 -0.63 11.56
C GLU A 141 -15.22 -0.56 10.03
N ASP A 142 -14.09 -0.31 9.36
CA ASP A 142 -13.89 -0.91 8.05
C ASP A 142 -12.42 -1.29 7.85
N GLN A 143 -12.17 -2.59 7.99
CA GLN A 143 -11.09 -3.22 7.23
C GLN A 143 -11.34 -2.93 5.76
N PRO A 144 -10.34 -2.63 4.92
CA PRO A 144 -10.57 -2.58 3.49
C PRO A 144 -10.88 -4.03 3.06
N LYS A 145 -12.16 -4.37 2.98
CA LYS A 145 -12.64 -5.61 2.37
C LYS A 145 -12.38 -5.50 0.88
N GLN A 146 -11.13 -5.75 0.51
CA GLN A 146 -10.61 -5.79 -0.86
C GLN A 146 -11.30 -6.87 -1.71
N PHE A 147 -12.06 -7.75 -1.08
CA PHE A 147 -12.87 -8.76 -1.73
C PHE A 147 -14.34 -8.34 -1.69
N THR A 148 -14.94 -8.15 -2.87
CA THR A 148 -16.39 -7.94 -3.05
C THR A 148 -17.21 -9.07 -2.42
N GLU A 149 -16.61 -10.24 -2.17
CA GLU A 149 -17.21 -11.37 -1.43
C GLU A 149 -17.52 -11.09 0.05
N ASP A 150 -16.92 -10.05 0.65
CA ASP A 150 -17.14 -9.71 2.07
C ASP A 150 -18.03 -8.49 2.28
N TRP A 151 -18.57 -7.91 1.20
CA TRP A 151 -19.43 -6.73 1.25
C TRP A 151 -20.74 -7.02 1.97
N SER A 152 -21.10 -6.14 2.90
CA SER A 152 -22.40 -6.10 3.55
C SER A 152 -23.46 -5.47 2.63
N GLU A 153 -24.74 -5.57 3.00
CA GLU A 153 -25.85 -4.93 2.29
C GLU A 153 -25.70 -3.40 2.19
N ASP A 154 -25.06 -2.77 3.17
CA ASP A 154 -24.77 -1.34 3.17
C ASP A 154 -23.63 -1.00 2.21
N ASP A 155 -22.62 -1.86 2.08
CA ASP A 155 -21.53 -1.71 1.11
C ASP A 155 -22.04 -1.83 -0.33
N VAL A 156 -22.94 -2.79 -0.59
CA VAL A 156 -23.61 -2.93 -1.88
C VAL A 156 -24.46 -1.69 -2.18
N SER A 157 -25.12 -1.12 -1.17
CA SER A 157 -25.91 0.11 -1.31
C SER A 157 -25.03 1.33 -1.64
N ASN A 158 -23.88 1.44 -0.98
CA ASN A 158 -22.89 2.48 -1.24
C ASN A 158 -22.31 2.35 -2.66
N TRP A 159 -22.01 1.13 -3.09
CA TRP A 159 -21.56 0.85 -4.45
C TRP A 159 -22.61 1.22 -5.50
N LEU A 160 -23.88 0.87 -5.31
CA LEU A 160 -24.98 1.27 -6.20
C LEU A 160 -25.11 2.80 -6.29
N CYS A 161 -24.95 3.50 -5.16
CA CYS A 161 -24.97 4.97 -5.14
C CYS A 161 -23.79 5.57 -5.93
N ALA A 162 -22.61 4.96 -5.84
CA ALA A 162 -21.42 5.37 -6.57
C ALA A 162 -21.49 5.09 -8.09
N GLN A 163 -22.33 4.14 -8.54
CA GLN A 163 -22.55 3.82 -9.95
C GLN A 163 -23.75 4.57 -10.58
N ASP A 164 -24.29 5.58 -9.90
CA ASP A 164 -25.52 6.30 -10.29
C ASP A 164 -26.72 5.37 -10.49
N LEU A 165 -26.89 4.40 -9.58
CA LEU A 165 -27.99 3.43 -9.54
C LEU A 165 -28.78 3.53 -8.23
N LYS A 166 -29.00 4.75 -7.73
CA LYS A 166 -29.67 5.03 -6.45
C LYS A 166 -31.09 4.49 -6.38
N ASP A 167 -31.80 4.46 -7.51
CA ASP A 167 -33.17 3.96 -7.61
C ASP A 167 -33.30 2.46 -7.28
N LEU A 168 -32.19 1.71 -7.38
CA LEU A 168 -32.15 0.27 -7.11
C LEU A 168 -31.78 -0.07 -5.66
N VAL A 169 -31.28 0.90 -4.89
CA VAL A 169 -30.84 0.67 -3.49
C VAL A 169 -31.97 0.13 -2.63
N GLY A 170 -33.19 0.69 -2.79
CA GLY A 170 -34.36 0.21 -2.06
C GLY A 170 -34.75 -1.23 -2.40
N ILE A 171 -34.58 -1.62 -3.66
CA ILE A 171 -34.91 -2.97 -4.15
C ILE A 171 -33.85 -3.98 -3.66
N PHE A 172 -32.56 -3.62 -3.70
CA PHE A 172 -31.48 -4.48 -3.24
C PHE A 172 -31.49 -4.66 -1.71
N LYS A 173 -31.81 -3.61 -0.94
CA LYS A 173 -32.03 -3.72 0.51
C LYS A 173 -33.24 -4.58 0.85
N MET A 174 -34.33 -4.48 0.10
CA MET A 174 -35.53 -5.28 0.35
C MET A 174 -35.30 -6.79 0.11
N ASN A 175 -34.30 -7.14 -0.71
CA ASN A 175 -33.95 -8.52 -1.04
C ASN A 175 -32.68 -9.01 -0.32
N ASN A 176 -32.13 -8.26 0.64
CA ASN A 176 -30.93 -8.59 1.42
C ASN A 176 -29.75 -9.05 0.55
N ILE A 177 -29.45 -8.34 -0.54
CA ILE A 177 -28.36 -8.70 -1.44
C ILE A 177 -27.03 -8.26 -0.84
N ASP A 178 -26.20 -9.24 -0.48
CA ASP A 178 -24.82 -9.03 -0.04
C ASP A 178 -23.83 -9.10 -1.22
N GLY A 179 -22.54 -8.94 -0.93
CA GLY A 179 -21.48 -8.99 -1.93
C GLY A 179 -21.37 -10.30 -2.71
N ARG A 180 -21.71 -11.44 -2.09
CA ARG A 180 -21.62 -12.78 -2.71
C ARG A 180 -22.80 -13.00 -3.64
N GLU A 181 -24.00 -12.62 -3.20
CA GLU A 181 -25.21 -12.65 -4.00
C GLU A 181 -25.09 -11.67 -5.18
N LEU A 182 -24.58 -10.45 -4.95
CA LEU A 182 -24.31 -9.46 -6.00
C LEU A 182 -23.43 -10.03 -7.13
N LEU A 183 -22.37 -10.75 -6.77
CA LEU A 183 -21.47 -11.40 -7.71
C LEU A 183 -22.11 -12.60 -8.43
N ASN A 184 -23.14 -13.22 -7.86
CA ASN A 184 -23.85 -14.37 -8.43
C ASN A 184 -25.14 -13.99 -9.18
N LEU A 185 -25.55 -12.72 -9.16
CA LEU A 185 -26.74 -12.26 -9.86
C LEU A 185 -26.67 -12.57 -11.36
N THR A 186 -27.76 -13.18 -11.84
CA THR A 186 -27.97 -13.46 -13.27
C THR A 186 -29.07 -12.57 -13.83
N LYS A 187 -29.16 -12.51 -15.16
CA LYS A 187 -30.22 -11.76 -15.85
C LYS A 187 -31.63 -12.25 -15.47
N GLU A 188 -31.76 -13.55 -15.17
CA GLU A 188 -33.02 -14.18 -14.77
C GLU A 188 -33.39 -13.75 -13.34
N SER A 189 -32.44 -13.76 -12.39
CA SER A 189 -32.65 -13.27 -11.02
C SER A 189 -33.02 -11.78 -10.96
N LEU A 190 -32.45 -10.94 -11.83
CA LEU A 190 -32.83 -9.52 -11.90
C LEU A 190 -34.27 -9.29 -12.40
N ALA A 191 -34.77 -10.19 -13.25
CA ALA A 191 -36.10 -10.10 -13.82
C ALA A 191 -37.17 -10.71 -12.90
N ASP A 192 -36.87 -11.88 -12.32
CA ASP A 192 -37.83 -12.68 -11.55
C ASP A 192 -37.87 -12.27 -10.07
N ASP A 193 -36.71 -12.03 -9.43
CA ASP A 193 -36.64 -11.74 -7.99
C ASP A 193 -36.70 -10.24 -7.70
N LEU A 194 -36.01 -9.43 -8.51
CA LEU A 194 -35.89 -7.98 -8.29
C LEU A 194 -36.95 -7.14 -9.02
N LYS A 195 -37.77 -7.76 -9.88
CA LYS A 195 -38.86 -7.12 -10.66
C LYS A 195 -38.45 -5.81 -11.34
N ILE A 196 -37.23 -5.73 -11.85
CA ILE A 196 -36.73 -4.53 -12.52
C ILE A 196 -37.24 -4.56 -13.97
N GLU A 197 -38.35 -3.88 -14.24
CA GLU A 197 -39.00 -3.85 -15.57
C GLU A 197 -38.18 -3.11 -16.64
N SER A 198 -37.26 -2.23 -16.22
CA SER A 198 -36.42 -1.47 -17.14
C SER A 198 -35.21 -2.27 -17.61
N LEU A 199 -35.31 -2.83 -18.82
CA LEU A 199 -34.24 -3.57 -19.50
C LEU A 199 -32.92 -2.78 -19.60
N GLY A 200 -33.00 -1.44 -19.65
CA GLY A 200 -31.83 -0.56 -19.69
C GLY A 200 -31.07 -0.50 -18.35
N LEU A 201 -31.81 -0.48 -17.24
CA LEU A 201 -31.20 -0.52 -15.89
C LEU A 201 -30.61 -1.90 -15.60
N CYS A 202 -31.31 -2.99 -15.96
CA CYS A 202 -30.77 -4.35 -15.82
C CYS A 202 -29.46 -4.55 -16.57
N SER A 203 -29.38 -4.04 -17.81
CA SER A 203 -28.16 -4.15 -18.62
C SER A 203 -27.00 -3.36 -18.00
N LYS A 204 -27.27 -2.16 -17.46
CA LYS A 204 -26.28 -1.32 -16.77
C LYS A 204 -25.76 -1.99 -15.49
N VAL A 205 -26.65 -2.60 -14.69
CA VAL A 205 -26.27 -3.33 -13.47
C VAL A 205 -25.37 -4.52 -13.80
N LEU A 206 -25.76 -5.35 -14.78
CA LEU A 206 -24.96 -6.51 -15.19
C LEU A 206 -23.59 -6.11 -15.73
N GLN A 207 -23.50 -5.03 -16.50
CA GLN A 207 -22.22 -4.50 -16.97
C GLN A 207 -21.33 -4.10 -15.79
N LYS A 208 -21.89 -3.45 -14.78
CA LYS A 208 -21.15 -3.04 -13.57
C LYS A 208 -20.73 -4.21 -12.68
N ILE A 209 -21.55 -5.26 -12.59
CA ILE A 209 -21.18 -6.51 -11.91
C ILE A 209 -20.03 -7.21 -12.66
N GLU A 210 -20.04 -7.23 -13.99
CA GLU A 210 -18.96 -7.83 -14.78
C GLU A 210 -17.65 -7.00 -14.69
N GLU A 211 -17.75 -5.67 -14.59
CA GLU A 211 -16.61 -4.79 -14.25
C GLU A 211 -16.02 -5.14 -12.87
N LEU A 212 -16.85 -5.49 -11.88
CA LEU A 212 -16.37 -5.97 -10.57
C LEU A 212 -15.69 -7.34 -10.68
N ARG A 213 -16.30 -8.31 -11.40
CA ARG A 213 -15.72 -9.64 -11.62
C ARG A 213 -14.37 -9.57 -12.34
N THR A 214 -14.26 -8.72 -13.35
CA THR A 214 -13.01 -8.51 -14.09
C THR A 214 -11.94 -7.85 -13.22
N LYS A 215 -12.29 -6.82 -12.42
CA LYS A 215 -11.39 -6.25 -11.41
C LYS A 215 -10.92 -7.29 -10.40
N MET A 216 -11.81 -8.17 -9.94
CA MET A 216 -11.49 -9.24 -9.01
C MET A 216 -10.56 -10.30 -9.63
N LYS A 217 -10.77 -10.63 -10.91
CA LYS A 217 -9.88 -11.51 -11.69
C LYS A 217 -8.50 -10.88 -11.95
N THR A 218 -8.43 -9.55 -12.05
CA THR A 218 -7.14 -8.84 -12.12
C THR A 218 -6.45 -8.78 -10.75
N LEU A 219 -7.20 -8.63 -9.65
CA LEU A 219 -6.66 -8.69 -8.28
C LEU A 219 -6.19 -10.10 -7.89
N SER A 220 -6.95 -11.14 -8.25
CA SER A 220 -6.58 -12.55 -8.00
C SER A 220 -5.51 -13.10 -8.93
N SER A 221 -5.09 -12.32 -9.94
CA SER A 221 -3.88 -12.62 -10.71
C SER A 221 -2.59 -12.15 -10.04
N GLY A 222 -2.69 -11.51 -8.86
CA GLY A 222 -1.56 -11.14 -8.02
C GLY A 222 -0.97 -12.33 -7.27
N ILE A 223 0.10 -12.89 -7.83
CA ILE A 223 1.05 -13.84 -7.21
C ILE A 223 0.38 -15.10 -6.66
N PRO A 224 0.43 -16.23 -7.41
CA PRO A 224 -0.02 -17.52 -6.91
C PRO A 224 0.58 -17.88 -5.54
N ASP A 225 -0.20 -18.52 -4.66
CA ASP A 225 0.22 -18.95 -3.31
C ASP A 225 1.53 -19.76 -3.30
N GLU A 226 1.89 -20.39 -4.43
CA GLU A 226 3.15 -21.11 -4.67
C GLU A 226 4.40 -20.21 -4.65
N PHE A 227 4.26 -18.89 -4.87
CA PHE A 227 5.36 -17.92 -4.77
C PHE A 227 5.41 -17.25 -3.40
N ILE A 228 4.52 -17.65 -2.50
CA ILE A 228 4.36 -17.07 -1.18
C ILE A 228 4.83 -18.11 -0.15
N CYS A 229 5.64 -17.69 0.82
CA CYS A 229 6.07 -18.58 1.90
C CYS A 229 4.83 -19.09 2.68
N PRO A 230 4.66 -20.42 2.86
CA PRO A 230 3.50 -20.98 3.56
C PRO A 230 3.34 -20.51 5.00
N ILE A 231 4.45 -20.10 5.63
CA ILE A 231 4.48 -19.69 7.04
C ILE A 231 4.39 -18.15 7.15
N THR A 232 5.21 -17.42 6.40
CA THR A 232 5.31 -15.96 6.56
C THR A 232 4.38 -15.18 5.64
N ARG A 233 3.76 -15.83 4.65
CA ARG A 233 2.94 -15.19 3.59
C ARG A 233 3.68 -14.09 2.81
N GLU A 234 5.01 -14.09 2.84
CA GLU A 234 5.86 -13.17 2.07
C GLU A 234 6.22 -13.75 0.68
N LEU A 235 6.36 -12.88 -0.32
CA LEU A 235 6.82 -13.26 -1.65
C LEU A 235 8.26 -13.82 -1.57
N MET A 236 8.44 -15.07 -1.98
CA MET A 236 9.74 -15.72 -2.08
C MET A 236 10.58 -15.02 -3.15
N LYS A 237 11.58 -14.25 -2.71
CA LYS A 237 12.58 -13.61 -3.57
C LYS A 237 13.90 -14.37 -3.43
N ASP A 238 14.65 -14.52 -4.52
CA ASP A 238 15.99 -15.10 -4.45
C ASP A 238 16.94 -14.13 -3.72
N PRO A 239 17.75 -14.61 -2.76
CA PRO A 239 17.80 -15.99 -2.24
C PRO A 239 16.67 -16.30 -1.25
N VAL A 240 16.09 -17.51 -1.33
CA VAL A 240 15.01 -17.93 -0.44
C VAL A 240 15.54 -18.10 0.98
N ILE A 241 15.12 -17.23 1.91
CA ILE A 241 15.48 -17.30 3.33
C ILE A 241 14.44 -18.17 4.04
N ALA A 242 14.87 -19.31 4.58
CA ALA A 242 14.02 -20.15 5.40
C ALA A 242 13.93 -19.61 6.84
N SER A 243 12.94 -20.08 7.61
CA SER A 243 12.69 -19.64 9.00
C SER A 243 13.81 -20.00 9.98
N ASP A 244 14.75 -20.85 9.56
CA ASP A 244 15.97 -21.20 10.28
C ASP A 244 17.10 -20.17 10.09
N GLY A 245 16.88 -19.14 9.26
CA GLY A 245 17.84 -18.06 8.99
C GLY A 245 18.86 -18.38 7.89
N TYR A 246 18.74 -19.53 7.21
CA TYR A 246 19.63 -19.90 6.10
C TYR A 246 19.05 -19.45 4.76
N SER A 247 19.92 -18.88 3.92
CA SER A 247 19.59 -18.45 2.56
C SER A 247 19.94 -19.56 1.55
N TYR A 248 18.95 -20.02 0.80
CA TYR A 248 19.13 -21.03 -0.24
C TYR A 248 19.09 -20.35 -1.61
N GLU A 249 20.27 -20.18 -2.20
CA GLU A 249 20.42 -19.72 -3.57
C GLU A 249 20.17 -20.86 -4.56
N LYS A 250 19.48 -20.55 -5.66
CA LYS A 250 19.29 -21.49 -6.78
C LYS A 250 20.63 -22.08 -7.26
N GLU A 251 21.66 -21.25 -7.38
CA GLU A 251 23.02 -21.69 -7.75
C GLU A 251 23.62 -22.65 -6.73
N ALA A 252 23.34 -22.46 -5.44
CA ALA A 252 23.78 -23.37 -4.39
C ALA A 252 23.06 -24.73 -4.47
N MET A 253 21.77 -24.75 -4.82
CA MET A 253 21.01 -25.98 -5.05
C MET A 253 21.49 -26.74 -6.29
N GLU A 254 21.73 -26.04 -7.40
CA GLU A 254 22.30 -26.61 -8.62
C GLU A 254 23.71 -27.17 -8.36
N ASN A 255 24.54 -26.45 -7.60
CA ASN A 255 25.86 -26.92 -7.16
C ASN A 255 25.80 -28.12 -6.19
N TRP A 256 24.79 -28.18 -5.32
CA TRP A 256 24.60 -29.32 -4.41
C TRP A 256 24.24 -30.60 -5.18
N ILE A 257 23.33 -30.46 -6.15
CA ILE A 257 22.92 -31.54 -7.05
C ILE A 257 24.08 -31.99 -7.96
N SER A 258 24.85 -31.05 -8.53
CA SER A 258 25.98 -31.35 -9.42
C SER A 258 27.10 -32.11 -8.71
N LYS A 259 27.27 -31.88 -7.41
CA LYS A 259 28.23 -32.60 -6.53
C LYS A 259 27.81 -34.05 -6.20
N LYS A 260 26.78 -34.61 -6.86
CA LYS A 260 26.25 -35.98 -6.68
C LYS A 260 25.77 -36.29 -5.26
N LYS A 261 25.47 -35.28 -4.44
CA LYS A 261 24.85 -35.49 -3.13
C LYS A 261 23.40 -35.89 -3.34
N ARG A 262 23.04 -37.09 -2.88
CA ARG A 262 21.69 -37.66 -2.99
C ARG A 262 20.84 -37.36 -1.75
N THR A 263 21.18 -36.34 -0.98
CA THR A 263 20.43 -35.97 0.24
C THR A 263 19.84 -34.58 0.08
N SER A 264 18.64 -34.40 0.62
CA SER A 264 17.95 -33.12 0.69
C SER A 264 18.80 -32.14 1.52
N PRO A 265 19.10 -30.93 1.01
CA PRO A 265 19.85 -29.93 1.77
C PRO A 265 19.09 -29.45 3.02
N MET A 266 17.75 -29.59 3.05
CA MET A 266 16.91 -29.12 4.15
C MET A 266 16.62 -30.20 5.19
N THR A 267 16.51 -31.48 4.78
CA THR A 267 16.05 -32.57 5.67
C THR A 267 17.05 -33.71 5.83
N ASN A 268 18.19 -33.68 5.10
CA ASN A 268 19.16 -34.76 5.01
C ASN A 268 18.59 -36.12 4.54
N LEU A 269 17.33 -36.17 4.13
CA LEU A 269 16.68 -37.37 3.59
C LEU A 269 17.19 -37.69 2.19
N VAL A 270 17.24 -38.97 1.84
CA VAL A 270 17.68 -39.40 0.51
C VAL A 270 16.67 -38.93 -0.54
N LEU A 271 17.16 -38.19 -1.55
CA LEU A 271 16.37 -37.71 -2.68
C LEU A 271 16.11 -38.88 -3.64
N PRO A 272 14.84 -39.26 -3.88
CA PRO A 272 14.49 -40.33 -4.80
C PRO A 272 14.74 -39.97 -6.27
N SER A 273 14.79 -38.67 -6.60
CA SER A 273 15.13 -38.16 -7.92
C SER A 273 16.00 -36.91 -7.80
N VAL A 274 16.91 -36.76 -8.76
CA VAL A 274 17.83 -35.62 -8.90
C VAL A 274 17.37 -34.71 -10.06
N VAL A 275 16.28 -35.08 -10.73
CA VAL A 275 15.72 -34.31 -11.85
C VAL A 275 14.97 -33.12 -11.30
N LEU A 276 15.45 -31.92 -11.63
CA LEU A 276 14.72 -30.69 -11.39
C LEU A 276 13.53 -30.64 -12.33
N ILE A 277 12.32 -30.65 -11.77
CA ILE A 277 11.09 -30.51 -12.53
C ILE A 277 10.82 -29.01 -12.69
N PRO A 278 10.72 -28.48 -13.93
CA PRO A 278 10.35 -27.09 -14.14
C PRO A 278 8.99 -26.79 -13.49
N ASN A 279 8.83 -25.62 -12.86
CA ASN A 279 7.61 -25.24 -12.14
C ASN A 279 6.33 -25.42 -12.97
N ARG A 280 6.41 -25.15 -14.29
CA ARG A 280 5.29 -25.37 -15.23
C ARG A 280 4.86 -26.84 -15.31
N THR A 281 5.80 -27.77 -15.32
CA THR A 281 5.53 -29.21 -15.39
C THR A 281 4.98 -29.74 -14.07
N LEU A 282 5.47 -29.22 -12.94
CA LEU A 282 4.94 -29.52 -11.61
C LEU A 282 3.48 -29.07 -11.49
N LYS A 283 3.18 -27.83 -11.93
CA LYS A 283 1.83 -27.26 -11.94
C LYS A 283 0.84 -28.13 -12.71
N MET A 284 1.19 -28.51 -13.94
CA MET A 284 0.36 -29.40 -14.76
C MET A 284 0.15 -30.78 -14.11
N ALA A 285 1.12 -31.29 -13.35
CA ALA A 285 0.99 -32.56 -12.66
C ALA A 285 0.08 -32.47 -11.42
N ILE A 286 0.15 -31.36 -10.68
CA ILE A 286 -0.70 -31.08 -9.52
C ILE A 286 -2.15 -30.85 -9.96
N ASP A 287 -2.38 -30.03 -10.99
CA ASP A 287 -3.72 -29.77 -11.53
C ASP A 287 -4.40 -31.09 -11.96
N ARG A 288 -3.65 -31.94 -12.68
CA ARG A 288 -4.11 -33.28 -13.09
C ARG A 288 -4.38 -34.22 -11.91
N TRP A 289 -3.61 -34.11 -10.83
CA TRP A 289 -3.82 -34.90 -9.61
C TRP A 289 -5.07 -34.45 -8.86
N LEU A 290 -5.29 -33.13 -8.72
CA LEU A 290 -6.48 -32.56 -8.11
C LEU A 290 -7.75 -32.97 -8.88
N GLU A 291 -7.73 -32.87 -10.20
CA GLU A 291 -8.85 -33.29 -11.06
C GLU A 291 -9.22 -34.78 -10.93
N THR A 292 -8.25 -35.62 -10.60
CA THR A 292 -8.45 -37.07 -10.46
C THR A 292 -8.86 -37.50 -9.05
N HIS A 293 -8.61 -36.67 -8.03
CA HIS A 293 -8.89 -36.99 -6.62
C HIS A 293 -10.02 -36.15 -6.00
N GLN A 294 -10.58 -35.16 -6.73
CA GLN A 294 -11.79 -34.41 -6.36
C GLN A 294 -13.09 -34.98 -6.97
N LYS A 295 -13.06 -36.18 -7.57
CA LYS A 295 -14.25 -36.93 -7.98
C LYS A 295 -14.47 -38.12 -7.06
#